data_AF-A0A1G9E4B0-F1
#
_entry.id   AF-A0A1G9E4B0-F1
#
_cell.length_a   1.000
_cell.length_b   1.000
_cell.length_c   1.000
_cell.angle_alpha   90.00
_cell.angle_beta   90.00
_cell.angle_gamma   90.00
#
_symmetry.space_group_name_H-M   'P 1'
#
loop_
_entity.id
_entity.type
_entity.pdbx_description
1 polymer ?
#
loop_
_entity_poly.entity_id
_entity_poly.type
_entity_poly.pdbx_seq_one_letter_code
_entity_poly.pdbx_strand_id
1 'polypeptide(L)'
;MGSNPRAEDAGRGAGNSRMKILLAWCRVRRVGDDPLVSRHKGGSLTEEETVKYLILMQVDPAVLEQLTDEQQRQLQEGHAAFIADTKERGEFIATQALADPSQSKVVRSSGSGPEVTDGPFVESKEFMGGFYLIDVVDEARAVELAEQIPDANIPGLALELRPVMFADLGDG
;
A
#
# COMPACT_ATOMS: atom_id res chain seq x y z
N MET A 1 13.23 -0.26 -62.57
CA MET A 1 13.17 0.34 -61.23
C MET A 1 11.79 0.08 -60.63
N GLY A 2 11.71 -0.52 -59.45
CA GLY A 2 10.46 -0.67 -58.69
C GLY A 2 10.20 -2.09 -58.15
N SER A 3 11.09 -2.59 -57.29
CA SER A 3 10.94 -3.86 -56.57
C SER A 3 10.14 -3.65 -55.27
N ASN A 4 9.28 -4.60 -54.90
CA ASN A 4 8.77 -4.74 -53.53
C ASN A 4 9.44 -5.97 -52.88
N PRO A 5 9.82 -5.93 -51.59
CA PRO A 5 9.14 -6.83 -50.64
C PRO A 5 8.97 -6.28 -49.20
N ARG A 6 8.12 -7.03 -48.46
CA ARG A 6 7.74 -6.97 -47.03
C ARG A 6 8.88 -6.99 -45.99
N ALA A 7 8.47 -6.62 -44.76
CA ALA A 7 9.06 -6.84 -43.42
C ALA A 7 10.14 -5.78 -43.03
N GLU A 8 10.23 -5.28 -41.79
CA GLU A 8 10.14 -5.95 -40.49
C GLU A 8 9.65 -5.02 -39.35
N ASP A 9 9.22 -5.71 -38.30
CA ASP A 9 8.94 -5.33 -36.92
C ASP A 9 9.94 -4.34 -36.31
N ALA A 10 9.44 -3.31 -35.62
CA ALA A 10 10.26 -2.46 -34.76
C ALA A 10 9.43 -1.89 -33.60
N GLY A 11 9.64 -2.45 -32.41
CA GLY A 11 9.73 -1.63 -31.20
C GLY A 11 8.60 -1.74 -30.18
N ARG A 12 8.23 -2.96 -29.75
CA ARG A 12 7.70 -3.14 -28.38
C ARG A 12 8.84 -2.91 -27.37
N GLY A 13 9.07 -1.65 -27.01
CA GLY A 13 10.05 -1.25 -26.01
C GLY A 13 9.44 -1.10 -24.60
N ALA A 14 9.69 -2.11 -23.76
CA ALA A 14 10.02 -1.98 -22.33
C ALA A 14 9.18 -1.05 -21.40
N GLY A 15 7.86 -0.98 -21.55
CA GLY A 15 6.99 -0.17 -20.67
C GLY A 15 6.37 -0.91 -19.48
N ASN A 16 6.93 -2.03 -18.99
CA ASN A 16 6.18 -2.88 -18.03
C ASN A 16 7.02 -3.64 -16.98
N SER A 17 8.26 -3.21 -16.72
CA SER A 17 9.16 -3.91 -15.78
C SER A 17 9.39 -3.19 -14.45
N ARG A 18 8.99 -1.92 -14.33
CA ARG A 18 9.28 -1.08 -13.15
C ARG A 18 8.20 -1.16 -12.06
N MET A 19 6.95 -1.53 -12.40
CA MET A 19 5.85 -1.70 -11.44
C MET A 19 5.73 -3.13 -10.88
N LYS A 20 6.43 -4.10 -11.49
CA LYS A 20 6.39 -5.51 -11.06
C LYS A 20 7.10 -5.76 -9.74
N ILE A 21 7.96 -4.85 -9.31
CA ILE A 21 8.81 -5.03 -8.13
C ILE A 21 8.03 -4.74 -6.84
N LEU A 22 7.05 -3.82 -6.85
CA LEU A 22 6.10 -3.64 -5.73
C LEU A 22 5.06 -4.78 -5.64
N LEU A 23 4.63 -5.34 -6.78
CA LEU A 23 3.58 -6.37 -6.84
C LEU A 23 4.02 -7.78 -6.42
N ALA A 24 5.33 -8.06 -6.38
CA ALA A 24 5.85 -9.42 -6.15
C ALA A 24 5.82 -9.89 -4.69
N TRP A 25 5.53 -9.01 -3.73
CA TRP A 25 5.84 -9.28 -2.31
C TRP A 25 4.65 -9.70 -1.43
N CYS A 26 3.41 -9.69 -1.91
CA CYS A 26 2.25 -9.94 -1.05
C CYS A 26 1.81 -11.41 -0.92
N ARG A 27 2.74 -12.35 -1.06
CA ARG A 27 2.47 -13.79 -0.86
C ARG A 27 3.34 -14.40 0.22
N VAL A 28 3.21 -13.91 1.44
CA VAL A 28 3.73 -14.58 2.65
C VAL A 28 2.58 -15.26 3.39
N ARG A 29 2.85 -16.50 3.81
CA ARG A 29 1.91 -17.53 4.27
C ARG A 29 1.21 -17.16 5.58
N ARG A 30 -0.02 -17.69 5.71
CA ARG A 30 -0.84 -17.78 6.93
C ARG A 30 -0.03 -18.25 8.13
N VAL A 31 -0.20 -17.56 9.25
CA VAL A 31 0.10 -18.10 10.59
C VAL A 31 -1.25 -18.38 11.23
N GLY A 32 -1.44 -19.63 11.61
CA GLY A 32 -2.64 -20.11 12.30
C GLY A 32 -2.45 -20.13 13.81
N ASP A 33 -3.61 -20.16 14.45
CA ASP A 33 -3.99 -20.78 15.73
C ASP A 33 -3.07 -20.62 16.94
N ASP A 34 -3.48 -19.71 17.84
CA ASP A 34 -3.35 -19.94 19.28
C ASP A 34 -4.76 -19.89 19.93
N PRO A 35 -5.17 -20.91 20.70
CA PRO A 35 -6.52 -21.00 21.25
C PRO A 35 -6.59 -20.39 22.66
N LEU A 36 -7.84 -20.13 23.09
CA LEU A 36 -8.30 -19.70 24.43
C LEU A 36 -8.32 -18.16 24.56
N VAL A 37 -9.47 -17.49 24.68
CA VAL A 37 -10.40 -17.59 25.81
C VAL A 37 -11.85 -17.27 25.43
N SER A 38 -12.74 -17.98 26.13
CA SER A 38 -14.20 -17.95 26.10
C SER A 38 -14.83 -16.65 26.64
N ARG A 39 -15.85 -16.15 25.91
CA ARG A 39 -17.17 -15.68 26.36
C ARG A 39 -17.24 -14.93 27.72
N HIS A 40 -17.49 -13.62 27.69
CA HIS A 40 -17.91 -12.88 28.90
C HIS A 40 -19.12 -11.95 28.68
N LYS A 41 -20.17 -12.21 29.48
CA LYS A 41 -21.10 -11.19 29.98
C LYS A 41 -20.48 -10.59 31.25
N GLY A 42 -20.26 -9.28 31.26
CA GLY A 42 -20.12 -8.44 32.47
C GLY A 42 -18.75 -8.44 33.17
N GLY A 43 -18.08 -7.28 33.13
CA GLY A 43 -17.15 -6.80 34.16
C GLY A 43 -15.65 -6.75 33.82
N SER A 44 -15.06 -5.57 34.06
CA SER A 44 -13.63 -5.21 34.15
C SER A 44 -12.91 -4.80 32.85
N LEU A 45 -12.69 -3.48 32.71
CA LEU A 45 -11.77 -2.87 31.73
C LEU A 45 -10.32 -3.11 32.17
N THR A 46 -9.55 -3.85 31.38
CA THR A 46 -8.11 -3.63 31.09
C THR A 46 -7.74 -4.48 29.87
N GLU A 47 -8.35 -4.21 28.72
CA GLU A 47 -7.64 -4.28 27.44
C GLU A 47 -7.14 -2.84 27.24
N GLU A 48 -5.85 -2.61 26.96
CA GLU A 48 -5.42 -1.27 26.56
C GLU A 48 -6.25 -0.89 25.33
N GLU A 49 -7.00 0.23 25.40
CA GLU A 49 -7.81 0.70 24.27
C GLU A 49 -6.85 1.10 23.15
N THR A 50 -6.50 0.16 22.27
CA THR A 50 -5.70 0.44 21.09
C THR A 50 -6.56 1.09 20.02
N VAL A 51 -5.92 1.91 19.19
CA VAL A 51 -6.50 2.60 18.05
C VAL A 51 -5.87 2.09 16.77
N LYS A 52 -6.71 1.90 15.75
CA LYS A 52 -6.24 1.47 14.43
C LYS A 52 -6.01 2.68 13.55
N TYR A 53 -4.86 2.72 12.87
CA TYR A 53 -4.53 3.77 11.91
C TYR A 53 -4.23 3.17 10.54
N LEU A 54 -4.74 3.83 9.51
CA LEU A 54 -4.36 3.61 8.13
C LEU A 54 -3.31 4.66 7.77
N ILE A 55 -2.09 4.21 7.47
CA ILE A 55 -1.02 5.05 6.92
C ILE A 55 -1.06 4.89 5.41
N LEU A 56 -1.48 5.94 4.71
CA LEU A 56 -1.57 5.99 3.26
C LEU A 56 -0.28 6.54 2.67
N MET A 57 0.34 5.77 1.78
CA MET A 57 1.53 6.20 1.04
C MET A 57 1.10 6.94 -0.22
N GLN A 58 1.29 8.26 -0.24
CA GLN A 58 1.06 9.11 -1.41
C GLN A 58 2.35 9.18 -2.23
N VAL A 59 2.29 8.72 -3.47
CA VAL A 59 3.43 8.59 -4.36
C VAL A 59 3.25 9.40 -5.63
N ASP A 60 4.29 10.14 -6.02
CA ASP A 60 4.42 10.68 -7.37
C ASP A 60 5.19 9.64 -8.23
N PRO A 61 4.55 9.06 -9.26
CA PRO A 61 5.23 8.10 -10.15
C PRO A 61 6.52 8.64 -10.77
N ALA A 62 6.57 9.94 -11.07
CA ALA A 62 7.77 10.57 -11.65
C ALA A 62 8.94 10.60 -10.67
N VAL A 63 8.68 10.71 -9.36
CA VAL A 63 9.71 10.62 -8.31
C VAL A 63 10.25 9.19 -8.25
N LEU A 64 9.35 8.19 -8.23
CA LEU A 64 9.74 6.77 -8.18
C LEU A 64 10.58 6.36 -9.40
N GLU A 65 10.25 6.85 -10.59
CA GLU A 65 10.99 6.56 -11.83
C GLU A 65 12.42 7.09 -11.85
N GLN A 66 12.71 8.12 -11.05
CA GLN A 66 14.00 8.77 -10.94
C GLN A 66 14.91 8.13 -9.89
N LEU A 67 14.37 7.27 -9.03
CA LEU A 67 15.17 6.56 -8.03
C LEU A 67 16.19 5.65 -8.72
N THR A 68 17.45 5.77 -8.28
CA THR A 68 18.52 4.85 -8.67
C THR A 68 18.26 3.45 -8.13
N ASP A 69 18.88 2.42 -8.72
CA ASP A 69 18.75 1.03 -8.26
C ASP A 69 19.13 0.87 -6.78
N GLU A 70 20.13 1.62 -6.32
CA GLU A 70 20.54 1.61 -4.91
C GLU A 70 19.50 2.26 -4.00
N GLN A 71 18.91 3.39 -4.40
CA GLN A 71 17.81 4.01 -3.64
C GLN A 71 16.57 3.10 -3.61
N GLN A 72 16.26 2.42 -4.71
CA GLN A 72 15.17 1.45 -4.76
C GLN A 72 15.41 0.26 -3.81
N ARG A 73 16.66 -0.23 -3.75
CA ARG A 73 17.05 -1.29 -2.81
C ARG A 73 16.91 -0.84 -1.37
N GLN A 74 17.40 0.36 -1.04
CA GLN A 74 17.27 0.94 0.30
C GLN A 74 15.81 1.15 0.71
N LEU A 75 14.97 1.62 -0.20
CA LEU A 75 13.53 1.75 0.02
C LEU A 75 12.89 0.39 0.36
N GLN A 76 13.20 -0.64 -0.42
CA GLN A 76 12.70 -2.01 -0.20
C GLN A 76 13.16 -2.59 1.15
N GLU A 77 14.44 -2.45 1.47
CA GLU A 77 15.00 -2.92 2.74
C GLU A 77 14.40 -2.18 3.94
N GLY A 78 14.17 -0.87 3.81
CA GLY A 78 13.49 -0.07 4.82
C GLY A 78 12.07 -0.54 5.10
N HIS A 79 11.27 -0.80 4.05
CA HIS A 79 9.92 -1.36 4.23
C HIS A 79 9.95 -2.76 4.84
N ALA A 80 10.89 -3.61 4.43
CA ALA A 80 11.03 -4.95 4.99
C ALA A 80 11.37 -4.91 6.48
N ALA A 81 12.28 -4.02 6.88
CA ALA A 81 12.63 -3.79 8.28
C ALA A 81 11.45 -3.25 9.08
N PHE A 82 10.73 -2.24 8.57
CA PHE A 82 9.53 -1.70 9.20
C PHE A 82 8.45 -2.76 9.42
N ILE A 83 8.17 -3.59 8.41
CA ILE A 83 7.19 -4.67 8.52
C ILE A 83 7.61 -5.70 9.57
N ALA A 84 8.89 -6.09 9.59
CA ALA A 84 9.39 -7.06 10.56
C ALA A 84 9.27 -6.52 12.00
N ASP A 85 9.70 -5.28 12.20
CA ASP A 85 9.69 -4.60 13.50
C ASP A 85 8.27 -4.42 14.05
N THR A 86 7.34 -3.91 13.23
CA THR A 86 5.95 -3.71 13.63
C THR A 86 5.21 -5.03 13.87
N LYS A 87 5.57 -6.11 13.16
CA LYS A 87 5.06 -7.46 13.45
C LYS A 87 5.58 -8.00 14.77
N GLU A 88 6.88 -7.83 15.05
CA GLU A 88 7.48 -8.27 16.31
C GLU A 88 6.83 -7.58 17.52
N ARG A 89 6.45 -6.31 17.37
CA ARG A 89 5.74 -5.54 18.40
C ARG A 89 4.23 -5.83 18.48
N GLY A 90 3.66 -6.59 17.55
CA GLY A 90 2.22 -6.83 17.47
C GLY A 90 1.40 -5.63 16.95
N GLU A 91 2.06 -4.61 16.41
CA GLU A 91 1.43 -3.37 15.92
C GLU A 91 0.98 -3.50 14.45
N PHE A 92 1.47 -4.49 13.72
CA PHE A 92 1.16 -4.69 12.30
C PHE A 92 -0.12 -5.51 12.09
N ILE A 93 -1.07 -4.97 11.31
CA ILE A 93 -2.25 -5.72 10.83
C ILE A 93 -2.05 -6.16 9.38
N ALA A 94 -1.86 -5.21 8.46
CA ALA A 94 -1.82 -5.49 7.03
C ALA A 94 -1.06 -4.42 6.24
N THR A 95 -0.58 -4.79 5.05
CA THR A 95 -0.05 -3.87 4.06
C THR A 95 -0.34 -4.36 2.65
N GLN A 96 -0.53 -3.44 1.72
CA GLN A 96 -0.57 -3.73 0.30
C GLN A 96 0.09 -2.61 -0.48
N ALA A 97 0.87 -2.99 -1.48
CA ALA A 97 1.30 -2.10 -2.54
C ALA A 97 0.27 -2.13 -3.67
N LEU A 98 -0.01 -0.97 -4.26
CA LEU A 98 -0.95 -0.81 -5.35
C LEU A 98 -0.20 -0.71 -6.69
N ALA A 99 -0.89 -1.10 -7.76
CA ALA A 99 -0.39 -0.92 -9.12
C ALA A 99 -0.47 0.55 -9.55
N ASP A 100 0.14 0.86 -10.70
CA ASP A 100 0.07 2.18 -11.32
C ASP A 100 -1.37 2.73 -11.38
N PRO A 101 -1.59 4.02 -11.05
CA PRO A 101 -2.93 4.62 -11.08
C PRO A 101 -3.62 4.51 -12.45
N SER A 102 -2.88 4.41 -13.56
CA SER A 102 -3.45 4.17 -14.90
C SER A 102 -4.16 2.82 -15.05
N GLN A 103 -3.88 1.85 -14.17
CA GLN A 103 -4.54 0.53 -14.15
C GLN A 103 -5.83 0.52 -13.30
N SER A 104 -6.12 1.62 -12.60
CA SER A 104 -7.31 1.72 -11.77
C SER A 104 -8.60 1.87 -12.60
N LYS A 105 -9.71 1.46 -11.99
CA LYS A 105 -11.06 1.67 -12.49
C LYS A 105 -11.82 2.48 -11.46
N VAL A 106 -12.63 3.43 -11.91
CA VAL A 106 -13.51 4.20 -11.03
C VAL A 106 -14.94 3.82 -11.27
N VAL A 107 -15.66 3.52 -10.19
CA VAL A 107 -17.11 3.33 -10.21
C VAL A 107 -17.75 4.58 -9.60
N ARG A 108 -18.66 5.24 -10.33
CA ARG A 108 -19.34 6.46 -9.88
C ARG A 108 -20.84 6.23 -9.86
N SER A 109 -21.53 6.79 -8.87
CA SER A 109 -22.99 6.82 -8.89
C SER A 109 -23.45 7.83 -9.95
N SER A 110 -24.38 7.42 -10.81
CA SER A 110 -25.12 8.33 -11.68
C SER A 110 -26.63 8.17 -11.48
N GLY A 111 -27.41 9.08 -12.09
CA GLY A 111 -28.88 9.02 -12.01
C GLY A 111 -29.49 7.82 -12.73
N SER A 112 -28.73 7.13 -13.58
CA SER A 112 -29.16 5.94 -14.32
C SER A 112 -28.52 4.64 -13.84
N GLY A 113 -27.69 4.70 -12.79
CA GLY A 113 -26.98 3.54 -12.22
C GLY A 113 -25.49 3.80 -12.02
N PRO A 114 -24.71 2.79 -11.58
CA PRO A 114 -23.26 2.91 -11.49
C PRO A 114 -22.61 2.98 -12.87
N GLU A 115 -21.69 3.94 -13.05
CA GLU A 115 -20.88 4.09 -14.25
C GLU A 115 -19.42 3.73 -13.94
N VAL A 116 -18.76 3.05 -14.88
CA VAL A 116 -17.37 2.60 -14.72
C VAL A 116 -16.48 3.30 -15.75
N THR A 117 -15.39 3.91 -15.29
CA THR A 117 -14.39 4.57 -16.14
C THR A 117 -12.99 4.10 -15.83
N ASP A 118 -12.09 4.27 -16.80
CA ASP A 118 -10.66 4.02 -16.61
C ASP A 118 -10.00 5.20 -15.88
N GLY A 119 -8.90 4.91 -15.19
CA GLY A 119 -8.04 5.91 -14.57
C GLY A 119 -8.32 6.11 -13.09
N PRO A 120 -7.49 6.94 -12.42
CA PRO A 120 -7.63 7.22 -11.00
C PRO A 120 -8.87 8.07 -10.71
N PHE A 121 -9.36 8.00 -9.46
CA PHE A 121 -10.54 8.77 -9.05
C PHE A 121 -10.32 10.28 -9.12
N VAL A 122 -9.15 10.75 -8.64
CA VAL A 122 -8.70 12.15 -8.67
C VAL A 122 -7.58 12.27 -9.71
N GLU A 123 -7.63 13.31 -10.55
CA GLU A 123 -6.47 13.73 -11.34
C GLU A 123 -5.51 14.51 -10.43
N SER A 124 -4.36 13.91 -10.14
CA SER A 124 -3.36 14.45 -9.21
C SER A 124 -1.95 14.16 -9.73
N LYS A 125 -0.95 14.79 -9.12
CA LYS A 125 0.45 14.37 -9.29
C LYS A 125 0.80 13.19 -8.38
N GLU A 126 0.22 13.19 -7.18
CA GLU A 126 0.43 12.18 -6.15
C GLU A 126 -0.80 11.27 -6.08
N PHE A 127 -0.57 9.97 -5.99
CA PHE A 127 -1.60 8.95 -5.92
C PHE A 127 -1.32 7.99 -4.76
N MET A 128 -2.34 7.31 -4.27
CA MET A 128 -2.15 6.25 -3.27
C MET A 128 -1.38 5.08 -3.89
N GLY A 129 -0.12 4.89 -3.47
CA GLY A 129 0.76 3.80 -3.91
C GLY A 129 0.68 2.56 -3.04
N GLY A 130 0.12 2.68 -1.83
CA GLY A 130 -0.05 1.57 -0.89
C GLY A 130 -0.48 2.05 0.48
N PHE A 131 -0.58 1.13 1.42
CA PHE A 131 -0.91 1.45 2.80
C PHE A 131 -0.27 0.51 3.82
N TYR A 132 -0.21 0.98 5.06
CA TYR A 132 -0.11 0.15 6.26
C TYR A 132 -1.37 0.31 7.11
N LEU A 133 -1.89 -0.80 7.62
CA LEU A 133 -2.88 -0.82 8.67
C LEU A 133 -2.18 -1.32 9.94
N ILE A 134 -2.23 -0.50 10.98
CA ILE A 134 -1.56 -0.75 12.27
C ILE A 134 -2.56 -0.65 13.42
N ASP A 135 -2.28 -1.36 14.51
CA ASP A 135 -2.98 -1.31 15.80
C ASP A 135 -1.99 -0.79 16.85
N VAL A 136 -2.24 0.40 17.39
CA VAL A 136 -1.28 1.08 18.26
C VAL A 136 -1.96 1.68 19.48
N VAL A 137 -1.18 2.04 20.49
CA VAL A 137 -1.72 2.56 21.75
C VAL A 137 -2.37 3.94 21.62
N ASP A 138 -1.91 4.79 20.70
CA ASP A 138 -2.45 6.12 20.47
C ASP A 138 -2.00 6.72 19.11
N GLU A 139 -2.47 7.94 18.81
CA GLU A 139 -2.06 8.70 17.63
C GLU A 139 -0.56 8.98 17.60
N ALA A 140 0.04 9.31 18.74
CA ALA A 140 1.46 9.66 18.81
C ALA A 140 2.32 8.48 18.34
N ARG A 141 1.98 7.26 18.76
CA ARG A 141 2.63 6.04 18.29
C ARG A 141 2.45 5.80 16.80
N ALA A 142 1.28 6.12 16.23
CA ALA A 142 1.06 6.05 14.79
C ALA A 142 1.99 7.00 14.03
N VAL A 143 2.16 8.24 14.52
CA VAL A 143 3.10 9.22 13.94
C VAL A 143 4.54 8.73 14.02
N GLU A 144 4.97 8.24 15.18
CA GLU A 144 6.33 7.68 15.36
C GLU A 144 6.63 6.53 14.39
N LEU A 145 5.66 5.65 14.14
CA LEU A 145 5.81 4.58 13.16
C LEU A 145 5.86 5.12 11.73
N ALA A 146 5.05 6.12 11.40
CA ALA A 146 5.07 6.71 10.07
C ALA A 146 6.43 7.37 9.74
N GLU A 147 7.08 8.02 10.70
CA GLU A 147 8.42 8.60 10.52
C GLU A 147 9.50 7.54 10.20
N GLN A 148 9.27 6.28 10.58
CA GLN A 148 10.18 5.16 10.31
C GLN A 148 9.98 4.53 8.93
N ILE A 149 8.86 4.83 8.26
CA ILE A 149 8.62 4.36 6.90
C ILE A 149 9.57 5.14 5.97
N PRO A 150 10.35 4.45 5.11
CA PRO A 150 11.38 5.10 4.30
C PRO A 150 10.85 6.23 3.39
N ASP A 151 9.60 6.17 2.93
CA ASP A 151 8.93 7.21 2.13
C ASP A 151 8.91 8.58 2.82
N ALA A 152 8.87 8.63 4.16
CA ALA A 152 8.91 9.88 4.92
C ALA A 152 10.18 10.70 4.66
N ASN A 153 11.25 10.06 4.14
CA ASN A 153 12.54 10.67 3.88
C ASN A 153 12.81 10.92 2.38
N ILE A 154 11.82 10.73 1.51
CA ILE A 154 11.95 10.94 0.07
C ILE A 154 11.15 12.19 -0.35
N PRO A 155 11.81 13.27 -0.82
CA PRO A 155 11.12 14.47 -1.29
C PRO A 155 10.12 14.15 -2.41
N GLY A 156 8.88 14.61 -2.25
CA GLY A 156 7.79 14.38 -3.21
C GLY A 156 6.98 13.10 -2.95
N LEU A 157 7.26 12.36 -1.88
CA LEU A 157 6.36 11.38 -1.30
C LEU A 157 5.76 11.93 -0.01
N ALA A 158 4.63 11.38 0.41
CA ALA A 158 3.99 11.76 1.68
C ALA A 158 3.27 10.57 2.32
N LEU A 159 3.11 10.65 3.65
CA LEU A 159 2.32 9.70 4.44
C LEU A 159 1.14 10.43 5.06
N GLU A 160 -0.08 9.98 4.75
CA GLU A 160 -1.30 10.48 5.36
C GLU A 160 -1.81 9.45 6.38
N LEU A 161 -1.91 9.85 7.65
CA LEU A 161 -2.38 9.00 8.73
C LEU A 161 -3.86 9.27 8.98
N ARG A 162 -4.68 8.22 8.94
CA ARG A 162 -6.12 8.34 9.19
C ARG A 162 -6.56 7.33 10.25
N PRO A 163 -7.24 7.77 11.33
CA PRO A 163 -7.84 6.85 12.28
C PRO A 163 -8.92 6.01 11.60
N VAL A 164 -8.94 4.72 11.91
CA VAL A 164 -9.94 3.78 11.40
C VAL A 164 -11.13 3.77 12.33
N MET A 165 -12.30 4.18 11.80
CA MET A 165 -13.54 4.25 12.58
C MET A 165 -14.21 2.88 12.77
N PHE A 166 -13.96 1.94 11.85
CA PHE A 166 -14.52 0.59 11.87
C PHE A 166 -13.64 -0.34 11.03
N ALA A 167 -13.39 -1.56 11.51
CA ALA A 167 -12.67 -2.59 10.78
C ALA A 167 -13.38 -3.94 10.94
N ASP A 168 -13.69 -4.58 9.82
CA ASP A 168 -14.02 -5.99 9.73
C ASP A 168 -12.92 -6.65 8.89
N LEU A 169 -11.98 -7.30 9.58
CA LEU A 169 -10.76 -7.83 8.96
C LEU A 169 -10.93 -9.27 8.46
N GLY A 170 -12.13 -9.84 8.62
CA GLY A 170 -12.42 -11.24 8.33
C GLY A 170 -11.70 -12.21 9.28
N ASP A 171 -12.27 -13.40 9.41
CA ASP A 171 -11.62 -14.52 10.08
C ASP A 171 -10.68 -15.17 9.04
N GLY A 172 -9.36 -15.04 9.22
CA GLY A 172 -8.35 -15.48 8.26
C GLY A 172 -8.36 -16.98 7.92
#